data_AF-A0A4Y1R716-F1
#
_entry.id   AF-A0A4Y1R716-F1
#
_cell.length_a   1.000
_cell.length_b   1.000
_cell.length_c   1.000
_cell.angle_alpha   90.00
_cell.angle_beta   90.00
_cell.angle_gamma   90.00
#
_symmetry.space_group_name_H-M   'P 1'
#
loop_
_entity.id
_entity.type
_entity.pdbx_description
1 polymer ?
#
loop_
_entity_poly.entity_id
_entity_poly.type
_entity_poly.pdbx_seq_one_letter_code
_entity_poly.pdbx_strand_id
1 'polypeptide(L)'
;MDSNLGRLNFRSFYTAILEKDDEIISAASIRIRGREMAEMPFVGTESKCRGQGFLRKFLVAIESALHFLNVENLIIPASIEIVGMWTQKFKFSHIASAMIRTIISSNTLMFPKAVRLQKSLLADDAEADNAAMEVNEVQNNEVQQNRDKRPPFIDINLDPSEEAIDA
;
A
#
# COMPACT_ATOMS: atom_id res chain seq x y z
N MET A 1 20.39 -26.39 -7.30
CA MET A 1 19.00 -26.58 -6.85
C MET A 1 18.56 -25.24 -6.32
N ASP A 2 17.96 -24.42 -7.18
CA ASP A 2 17.49 -23.10 -6.77
C ASP A 2 16.15 -23.29 -6.07
N SER A 3 16.11 -22.95 -4.78
CA SER A 3 14.87 -22.88 -4.02
C SER A 3 13.93 -21.90 -4.73
N ASN A 4 12.94 -22.45 -5.43
CA ASN A 4 11.93 -21.72 -6.21
C ASN A 4 10.88 -21.08 -5.28
N LEU A 5 11.35 -20.32 -4.28
CA LEU A 5 10.48 -19.52 -3.46
C LEU A 5 10.26 -18.21 -4.21
N GLY A 6 9.21 -18.14 -5.03
CA GLY A 6 8.87 -16.93 -5.78
C GLY A 6 8.92 -15.65 -4.91
N ARG A 7 8.60 -15.79 -3.60
CA ARG A 7 8.70 -14.79 -2.52
C ARG A 7 10.06 -14.08 -2.37
N LEU A 8 11.15 -14.66 -2.85
CA LEU A 8 12.53 -14.13 -2.76
C LEU A 8 13.06 -13.57 -4.09
N ASN A 9 12.21 -13.41 -5.11
CA ASN A 9 12.63 -12.77 -6.35
C ASN A 9 12.74 -11.25 -6.14
N PHE A 10 13.96 -10.78 -5.87
CA PHE A 10 14.30 -9.35 -5.69
C PHE A 10 14.65 -8.64 -7.01
N ARG A 11 14.36 -9.24 -8.16
CA ARG A 11 14.54 -8.55 -9.44
C ARG A 11 13.56 -7.38 -9.56
N SER A 12 14.04 -6.29 -10.16
CA SER A 12 13.27 -5.06 -10.39
C SER A 12 12.93 -4.27 -9.12
N PHE A 13 13.68 -4.49 -8.03
CA PHE A 13 13.69 -3.56 -6.90
C PHE A 13 14.59 -2.37 -7.18
N TYR A 14 14.10 -1.19 -6.82
CA TYR A 14 14.77 0.09 -6.89
C TYR A 14 14.72 0.72 -5.50
N THR A 15 15.74 1.50 -5.18
CA THR A 15 15.78 2.28 -3.96
C THR A 15 15.66 3.75 -4.32
N ALA A 16 14.62 4.41 -3.80
CA ALA A 16 14.54 5.86 -3.82
C ALA A 16 15.21 6.41 -2.56
N ILE A 17 15.97 7.49 -2.70
CA ILE A 17 16.66 8.18 -1.60
C ILE A 17 16.34 9.67 -1.72
N LEU A 18 15.97 10.27 -0.59
CA LEU A 18 15.92 11.72 -0.42
C LEU A 18 17.08 12.12 0.47
N GLU A 19 17.95 12.97 -0.05
CA GLU A 19 19.13 13.47 0.63
C GLU A 19 19.16 15.00 0.68
N LYS A 20 19.90 15.55 1.64
CA LYS A 20 20.21 16.98 1.73
C LYS A 20 21.57 17.12 2.40
N ASP A 21 22.46 17.93 1.81
CA ASP A 21 23.78 18.21 2.37
C ASP A 21 24.57 16.92 2.71
N ASP A 22 24.58 15.95 1.77
CA ASP A 22 25.17 14.60 1.90
C ASP A 22 24.54 13.70 3.00
N GLU A 23 23.40 14.11 3.57
CA GLU A 23 22.69 13.34 4.59
C GLU A 23 21.41 12.69 4.02
N ILE A 24 21.27 11.37 4.22
CA ILE A 24 20.05 10.64 3.86
C ILE A 24 18.92 10.99 4.84
N ILE A 25 17.88 11.64 4.32
CA ILE A 25 16.67 12.02 5.06
C ILE A 25 15.63 10.89 5.01
N SER A 26 15.39 10.32 3.83
CA SER A 26 14.37 9.28 3.65
C SER A 26 14.78 8.27 2.59
N ALA A 27 14.31 7.03 2.75
CA ALA A 27 14.56 5.97 1.81
C ALA A 27 13.31 5.11 1.62
N ALA A 28 13.12 4.59 0.41
CA ALA A 28 12.05 3.66 0.08
C ALA A 28 12.58 2.54 -0.83
N SER A 29 12.08 1.33 -0.61
CA SER A 29 12.27 0.20 -1.53
C SER A 29 11.03 0.06 -2.39
N ILE A 30 11.17 0.02 -3.70
CA ILE A 30 10.07 -0.02 -4.67
C ILE A 30 10.34 -1.13 -5.68
N ARG A 31 9.33 -1.93 -6.01
CA ARG A 31 9.41 -2.91 -7.10
C ARG A 31 8.35 -2.65 -8.15
N ILE A 32 8.80 -2.41 -9.38
CA ILE A 32 7.95 -2.13 -10.53
C ILE A 32 7.64 -3.45 -11.26
N ARG A 33 6.36 -3.76 -11.45
CA ARG A 33 5.88 -4.98 -12.15
C ARG A 33 5.32 -4.68 -13.54
N GLY A 34 5.77 -3.58 -14.16
CA GLY A 34 5.23 -3.06 -15.41
C GLY A 34 4.23 -1.95 -15.15
N ARG A 35 3.32 -1.73 -16.11
CA ARG A 35 2.35 -0.62 -16.08
C ARG A 35 1.20 -0.85 -15.11
N GLU A 36 0.85 -2.09 -14.81
CA GLU A 36 -0.27 -2.40 -13.92
C GLU A 36 -0.02 -1.92 -12.49
N MET A 37 1.19 -2.16 -11.96
CA MET A 37 1.48 -1.84 -10.56
C MET A 37 2.97 -1.74 -10.21
N ALA A 38 3.24 -0.95 -9.18
CA ALA A 38 4.44 -1.02 -8.37
C ALA A 38 4.06 -1.34 -6.91
N GLU A 39 4.94 -2.04 -6.20
CA GLU A 39 4.84 -2.16 -4.75
C GLU A 39 5.94 -1.35 -4.07
N MET A 40 5.65 -0.79 -2.90
CA MET A 40 6.64 -0.16 -2.04
C MET A 40 6.55 -0.80 -0.65
N PRO A 41 7.27 -1.91 -0.40
CA PRO A 41 7.15 -2.63 0.86
C PRO A 41 7.71 -1.87 2.07
N PHE A 42 8.64 -0.93 1.84
CA PHE A 42 9.24 -0.17 2.92
C PHE A 42 9.47 1.28 2.48
N VAL A 43 9.16 2.20 3.40
CA VAL A 43 9.56 3.60 3.35
C VAL A 43 9.80 4.12 4.75
N GLY A 44 10.83 4.95 4.91
CA GLY A 44 11.18 5.53 6.20
C GLY A 44 11.81 6.90 6.08
N THR A 45 11.61 7.71 7.12
CA THR A 45 12.33 8.97 7.33
C THR A 45 13.15 8.86 8.61
N GLU A 46 14.38 9.35 8.55
CA GLU A 46 15.29 9.42 9.71
C GLU A 46 14.63 10.20 10.85
N SER A 47 14.82 9.73 12.09
CA SER A 47 14.18 10.23 13.31
C SER A 47 14.25 11.75 13.48
N LYS A 48 15.42 12.35 13.29
CA LYS A 48 15.69 13.79 13.45
C LYS A 48 14.93 14.63 12.42
N CYS A 49 14.56 14.03 11.28
CA CYS A 49 13.81 14.66 10.19
C CYS A 49 12.30 14.37 10.22
N ARG A 50 11.79 13.59 11.18
CA ARG A 50 10.35 13.29 11.27
C ARG A 50 9.54 14.53 11.63
N GLY A 51 8.27 14.55 11.20
CA GLY A 51 7.35 15.67 11.45
C GLY A 51 7.57 16.91 10.57
N GLN A 52 8.61 16.94 9.73
CA GLN A 52 8.94 18.08 8.88
C GLN A 52 8.37 17.98 7.45
N GLY A 53 7.49 17.00 7.19
CA GLY A 53 6.84 16.81 5.89
C GLY A 53 7.70 16.15 4.80
N PHE A 54 8.93 15.70 5.12
CA PHE A 54 9.80 15.03 4.15
C PHE A 54 9.17 13.79 3.55
N LEU A 55 8.53 12.93 4.35
CA LEU A 55 7.83 11.75 3.85
C LEU A 55 6.77 12.13 2.79
N ARG A 56 6.03 13.22 3.00
CA ARG A 56 5.03 13.69 2.04
C ARG A 56 5.68 14.11 0.72
N LYS A 57 6.73 14.95 0.77
CA LYS A 57 7.45 15.39 -0.43
C LYS A 57 8.09 14.21 -1.16
N PHE A 58 8.64 13.27 -0.41
CA PHE A 58 9.28 12.08 -0.94
C PHE A 58 8.28 11.16 -1.64
N LEU A 59 7.11 10.93 -1.05
CA LEU A 59 6.03 10.16 -1.69
C LEU A 59 5.53 10.84 -2.96
N VAL A 60 5.35 12.16 -2.98
CA VAL A 60 4.95 12.89 -4.20
C VAL A 60 5.98 12.70 -5.32
N ALA A 61 7.28 12.74 -5.01
CA ALA A 61 8.33 12.49 -5.99
C ALA A 61 8.29 11.05 -6.53
N ILE A 62 8.10 10.06 -5.64
CA ILE A 62 7.94 8.65 -6.03
C ILE A 62 6.71 8.47 -6.92
N GLU A 63 5.57 9.01 -6.51
CA GLU A 63 4.30 8.95 -7.27
C GLU A 63 4.46 9.58 -8.66
N SER A 64 5.12 10.73 -8.75
CA SER A 64 5.39 11.42 -10.01
C SER A 64 6.30 10.58 -10.93
N ALA A 65 7.35 9.97 -10.38
CA ALA A 65 8.23 9.10 -11.15
C ALA A 65 7.50 7.84 -11.66
N LEU A 66 6.66 7.23 -10.83
CA LEU A 66 5.86 6.07 -11.21
C LEU A 66 4.78 6.42 -12.25
N HIS A 67 4.13 7.58 -12.11
CA HIS A 67 3.19 8.11 -13.09
C HIS A 67 3.87 8.32 -14.46
N PHE A 68 5.07 8.91 -14.46
CA PHE A 68 5.88 9.10 -15.68
C PHE A 68 6.22 7.77 -16.37
N LEU A 69 6.41 6.70 -15.59
CA LEU A 69 6.62 5.34 -16.10
C LEU A 69 5.32 4.62 -16.47
N ASN A 70 4.18 5.33 -16.47
CA ASN A 70 2.84 4.81 -16.71
C ASN A 70 2.44 3.65 -15.81
N VAL A 71 2.89 3.67 -14.56
CA VAL A 71 2.42 2.74 -13.53
C VAL A 71 1.06 3.21 -13.04
N GLU A 72 0.08 2.32 -13.05
CA GLU A 72 -1.32 2.61 -12.70
C GLU A 72 -1.55 2.61 -11.21
N ASN A 73 -0.94 1.67 -10.48
CA ASN A 73 -1.23 1.47 -9.06
C ASN A 73 0.04 1.37 -8.21
N LEU A 74 0.05 2.06 -7.08
CA LEU A 74 1.05 1.88 -6.03
C LEU A 74 0.45 1.08 -4.86
N ILE A 75 1.06 -0.06 -4.55
CA ILE A 75 0.63 -0.95 -3.48
C ILE A 75 1.61 -0.89 -2.31
N ILE A 76 1.10 -0.81 -1.08
CA ILE A 76 1.90 -0.82 0.14
C ILE A 76 1.34 -1.79 1.17
N PRO A 77 2.19 -2.44 1.97
CA PRO A 77 1.80 -3.01 3.26
C PRO A 77 1.80 -1.91 4.34
N ALA A 78 0.78 -1.87 5.18
CA ALA A 78 0.69 -0.97 6.33
C ALA A 78 0.28 -1.75 7.59
N SER A 79 0.90 -1.47 8.74
CA SER A 79 0.40 -2.02 10.00
C SER A 79 -0.95 -1.40 10.35
N ILE A 80 -1.80 -2.14 11.05
CA ILE A 80 -3.16 -1.73 11.42
C ILE A 80 -3.16 -0.34 12.10
N GLU A 81 -2.16 -0.07 12.94
CA GLU A 81 -2.00 1.18 13.69
C GLU A 81 -1.81 2.42 12.79
N ILE A 82 -1.22 2.26 11.60
CA ILE A 82 -0.91 3.38 10.70
C ILE A 82 -1.78 3.39 9.44
N VAL A 83 -2.73 2.48 9.28
CA VAL A 83 -3.66 2.47 8.12
C VAL A 83 -4.36 3.82 7.99
N GLY A 84 -4.87 4.37 9.10
CA GLY A 84 -5.54 5.68 9.10
C GLY A 84 -4.63 6.82 8.61
N MET A 85 -3.32 6.77 8.89
CA MET A 85 -2.37 7.73 8.37
C MET A 85 -2.28 7.66 6.85
N TRP A 86 -2.13 6.45 6.30
CA TRP A 86 -2.02 6.22 4.86
C TRP A 86 -3.28 6.61 4.10
N THR A 87 -4.45 6.26 4.64
CA THR A 87 -5.72 6.57 3.98
C THR A 87 -6.06 8.05 4.05
N GLN A 88 -5.91 8.69 5.22
CA GLN A 88 -6.33 10.08 5.41
C GLN A 88 -5.30 11.09 4.89
N LYS A 89 -3.99 10.86 5.09
CA LYS A 89 -2.96 11.87 4.77
C LYS A 89 -2.32 11.69 3.40
N PHE A 90 -2.26 10.45 2.91
CA PHE A 90 -1.57 10.10 1.67
C PHE A 90 -2.50 9.61 0.56
N LYS A 91 -3.82 9.62 0.82
CA LYS A 91 -4.89 9.26 -0.14
C LYS A 91 -4.77 7.82 -0.67
N PHE A 92 -4.29 6.90 0.17
CA PHE A 92 -4.40 5.48 -0.13
C PHE A 92 -5.81 4.98 0.18
N SER A 93 -6.23 3.90 -0.46
CA SER A 93 -7.47 3.19 -0.18
C SER A 93 -7.17 1.73 0.14
N HIS A 94 -8.15 1.02 0.70
CA HIS A 94 -8.10 -0.44 0.70
C HIS A 94 -8.10 -0.98 -0.73
N ILE A 95 -7.56 -2.19 -0.91
CA ILE A 95 -7.53 -2.83 -2.22
C ILE A 95 -8.97 -3.08 -2.70
N ALA A 96 -9.25 -2.71 -3.94
CA ALA A 96 -10.52 -3.05 -4.60
C ALA A 96 -10.62 -4.56 -4.83
N SER A 97 -11.79 -5.16 -4.58
CA SER A 97 -12.00 -6.61 -4.68
C SER A 97 -11.51 -7.23 -6.00
N ALA A 98 -11.60 -6.49 -7.10
CA ALA A 98 -11.13 -6.91 -8.41
C ALA A 98 -9.59 -7.11 -8.49
N MET A 99 -8.80 -6.31 -7.77
CA MET A 99 -7.33 -6.36 -7.81
C MET A 99 -6.70 -7.33 -6.82
N ILE A 100 -7.47 -7.86 -5.86
CA ILE A 100 -6.95 -8.77 -4.83
C ILE A 100 -6.25 -9.98 -5.45
N ARG A 101 -6.87 -10.61 -6.46
CA ARG A 101 -6.31 -11.79 -7.14
C ARG A 101 -5.00 -11.49 -7.85
N THR A 102 -4.93 -10.37 -8.58
CA THR A 102 -3.70 -9.91 -9.24
C THR A 102 -2.58 -9.69 -8.23
N ILE A 103 -2.87 -9.00 -7.13
CA ILE A 103 -1.85 -8.62 -6.14
C ILE A 103 -1.29 -9.85 -5.40
N ILE A 104 -2.15 -10.82 -5.08
CA ILE A 104 -1.74 -12.09 -4.46
C ILE A 104 -0.91 -12.93 -5.43
N SER A 105 -1.37 -13.09 -6.68
CA SER A 105 -0.64 -13.87 -7.70
C SER A 105 0.70 -13.23 -8.09
N SER A 106 0.82 -11.91 -7.98
CA SER A 106 2.04 -11.14 -8.24
C SER A 106 3.11 -11.25 -7.15
N ASN A 107 2.85 -12.06 -6.11
CA ASN A 107 3.81 -12.36 -5.04
C ASN A 107 4.41 -11.08 -4.44
N THR A 108 3.52 -10.18 -4.04
CA THR A 108 3.87 -8.91 -3.40
C THR A 108 4.25 -9.12 -1.95
N LEU A 109 5.29 -8.42 -1.49
CA LEU A 109 5.87 -8.61 -0.17
C LEU A 109 4.89 -8.16 0.93
N MET A 110 4.73 -9.01 1.94
CA MET A 110 3.81 -8.78 3.07
C MET A 110 4.46 -9.08 4.39
N PHE A 111 4.03 -8.32 5.40
CA PHE A 111 4.38 -8.57 6.78
C PHE A 111 3.18 -9.19 7.52
N PRO A 112 3.43 -10.05 8.53
CA PRO A 112 2.37 -10.55 9.39
C PRO A 112 1.53 -9.40 9.95
N LYS A 113 0.20 -9.55 9.92
CA LYS A 113 -0.78 -8.54 10.39
C LYS A 113 -0.74 -7.19 9.66
N ALA A 114 -0.04 -7.08 8.53
CA ALA A 114 -0.14 -5.91 7.68
C ALA A 114 -1.42 -5.98 6.82
N VAL A 115 -1.99 -4.81 6.57
CA VAL A 115 -3.09 -4.59 5.63
C VAL A 115 -2.48 -4.04 4.34
N ARG A 116 -2.98 -4.50 3.21
CA ARG A 116 -2.58 -3.93 1.92
C ARG A 116 -3.43 -2.71 1.59
N LEU A 117 -2.76 -1.65 1.16
CA LEU A 117 -3.39 -0.44 0.65
C LEU A 117 -2.92 -0.19 -0.78
N GLN A 118 -3.76 0.48 -1.56
CA GLN A 118 -3.51 0.86 -2.94
C GLN A 118 -3.69 2.36 -3.12
N LYS A 119 -3.03 2.92 -4.12
CA LYS A 119 -3.29 4.26 -4.62
C LYS A 119 -3.20 4.25 -6.14
N SER A 120 -4.25 4.75 -6.80
CA SER A 120 -4.23 4.95 -8.25
C SER A 120 -3.35 6.16 -8.56
N LEU A 121 -2.47 6.03 -9.55
CA LEU A 121 -1.52 7.07 -9.96
C LEU A 121 -1.93 7.76 -11.26
N LEU A 122 -2.78 7.14 -12.08
CA LEU A 122 -3.27 7.70 -13.34
C LEU A 122 -4.69 8.29 -13.23
N ALA A 123 -5.29 8.23 -12.05
CA ALA A 123 -6.57 8.87 -11.80
C ALA A 123 -6.32 10.29 -11.25
N ASP A 124 -6.21 11.28 -12.14
CA ASP A 124 -6.46 12.68 -11.77
C ASP A 124 -6.92 13.46 -13.01
N ASP A 125 -8.15 13.99 -12.92
CA ASP A 125 -8.69 15.19 -13.61
C ASP A 125 -10.17 15.47 -13.23
N ALA A 126 -10.86 14.63 -12.44
CA ALA A 126 -12.31 14.80 -12.20
C ALA A 126 -12.72 15.53 -10.89
N GLU A 127 -11.81 15.83 -9.96
CA GLU A 127 -12.17 16.33 -8.62
C GLU A 127 -11.70 17.76 -8.28
N ALA A 128 -11.20 18.53 -9.25
CA ALA A 128 -10.83 19.93 -9.04
C ALA A 128 -11.98 20.95 -9.24
N ASP A 129 -13.10 20.59 -9.87
CA ASP A 129 -14.14 21.55 -10.29
C ASP A 129 -15.43 21.56 -9.45
N ASN A 130 -15.61 20.67 -8.47
CA ASN A 130 -16.89 20.54 -7.74
C ASN A 130 -16.92 21.16 -6.33
N ALA A 131 -15.93 21.98 -5.96
CA ALA A 131 -15.85 22.59 -4.62
C ALA A 131 -16.73 23.83 -4.40
N ALA A 132 -17.65 24.16 -5.33
CA ALA A 132 -18.49 25.35 -5.21
C ALA A 132 -19.92 25.12 -5.68
N MET A 133 -20.71 24.26 -5.00
CA MET A 133 -22.10 24.58 -4.69
C MET A 133 -22.78 23.56 -3.77
N GLU A 134 -23.60 24.11 -2.87
CA GLU A 134 -24.67 23.52 -2.06
C GLU A 134 -24.36 22.96 -0.66
N VAL A 135 -24.58 23.87 0.29
CA VAL A 135 -25.01 23.61 1.67
C VAL A 135 -26.54 23.51 1.65
N ASN A 136 -27.12 22.43 2.21
CA ASN A 136 -28.23 22.48 3.19
C ASN A 136 -28.75 21.07 3.57
N GLU A 137 -28.41 20.67 4.81
CA GLU A 137 -29.35 20.45 5.93
C GLU A 137 -30.42 19.30 5.92
N VAL A 138 -30.26 18.33 6.84
CA VAL A 138 -31.20 17.97 7.97
C VAL A 138 -31.29 16.45 8.30
N GLN A 139 -30.99 16.18 9.59
CA GLN A 139 -31.39 15.15 10.59
C GLN A 139 -31.52 13.62 10.35
N ASN A 140 -30.85 12.91 11.28
CA ASN A 140 -31.29 11.83 12.19
C ASN A 140 -31.69 10.43 11.67
N ASN A 141 -30.97 9.38 12.10
CA ASN A 141 -31.40 8.51 13.22
C ASN A 141 -30.39 7.40 13.58
N GLU A 142 -30.64 6.83 14.75
CA GLU A 142 -29.81 6.05 15.68
C GLU A 142 -29.54 4.55 15.38
N VAL A 143 -28.40 4.10 15.95
CA VAL A 143 -28.14 2.79 16.65
C VAL A 143 -27.97 1.49 15.84
N GLN A 144 -26.79 0.84 15.96
CA GLN A 144 -26.63 -0.43 16.71
C GLN A 144 -25.17 -0.91 16.80
N GLN A 145 -24.71 -1.13 18.04
CA GLN A 145 -23.51 -1.86 18.41
C GLN A 145 -23.65 -3.36 18.06
N ASN A 146 -22.61 -4.00 17.50
CA ASN A 146 -22.48 -5.45 17.62
C ASN A 146 -21.03 -5.96 17.69
N ARG A 147 -20.69 -6.35 18.93
CA ARG A 147 -19.76 -7.34 19.46
C ARG A 147 -18.75 -8.03 18.52
N ASP A 148 -17.49 -7.88 18.92
CA ASP A 148 -16.33 -8.71 18.62
C ASP A 148 -16.65 -10.22 18.47
N LYS A 149 -16.42 -10.75 17.27
CA LYS A 149 -16.04 -12.14 17.07
C LYS A 149 -14.82 -12.17 16.15
N ARG A 150 -13.63 -12.34 16.74
CA ARG A 150 -12.40 -12.60 15.99
C ARG A 150 -12.56 -13.91 15.23
N PRO A 151 -12.26 -13.99 13.92
CA PRO A 151 -12.12 -15.28 13.26
C PRO A 151 -10.87 -16.01 13.82
N PRO A 152 -10.86 -17.35 13.80
CA PRO A 152 -9.75 -18.13 14.33
C PRO A 152 -8.47 -17.86 13.52
N PHE A 153 -7.34 -17.88 14.22
CA PHE A 153 -6.01 -17.69 13.64
C PHE A 153 -5.71 -18.79 12.62
N ILE A 154 -5.22 -18.39 11.45
CA ILE A 154 -4.59 -19.29 10.48
C ILE A 154 -3.10 -19.29 10.79
N ASP A 155 -2.54 -20.43 11.17
CA ASP A 155 -1.10 -20.60 11.34
C ASP A 155 -0.44 -20.68 9.95
N ILE A 156 0.50 -19.77 9.71
CA ILE A 156 1.23 -19.62 8.44
C ILE A 156 2.36 -20.64 8.27
N ASN A 157 2.60 -21.48 9.29
CA ASN A 157 3.58 -22.56 9.26
C ASN A 157 2.94 -23.95 9.14
N LEU A 158 1.62 -24.02 8.89
CA LEU A 158 1.00 -25.29 8.55
C LEU A 158 1.42 -25.70 7.14
N ASP A 159 2.19 -26.78 7.03
CA ASP A 159 2.33 -27.50 5.76
C ASP A 159 0.93 -27.95 5.28
N PRO A 160 0.65 -27.94 3.97
CA PRO A 160 -0.62 -28.41 3.45
C PRO A 160 -0.84 -29.86 3.89
N SER A 161 -2.01 -30.15 4.48
CA SER A 161 -2.41 -31.51 4.85
C SER A 161 -2.42 -32.41 3.60
N GLU A 162 -1.82 -33.59 3.69
CA GLU A 162 -1.64 -34.54 2.58
C GLU A 162 -2.93 -35.11 1.97
N GLU A 163 -4.13 -34.73 2.44
CA GLU A 163 -5.41 -35.29 1.97
C GLU A 163 -6.04 -34.58 0.76
N ALA A 164 -5.29 -33.76 0.01
CA ALA A 164 -5.79 -33.15 -1.24
C ALA A 164 -5.17 -33.75 -2.51
N ILE A 165 -4.76 -35.02 -2.45
CA ILE A 165 -4.32 -35.81 -3.61
C ILE A 165 -5.23 -37.04 -3.73
N ASP A 166 -6.50 -36.81 -4.05
CA ASP A 166 -7.34 -37.67 -4.91
C ASP A 166 -8.81 -37.21 -4.79
N ALA A 167 -9.22 -36.33 -5.71
CA ALA A 167 -10.60 -36.16 -6.18
C ALA A 167 -10.61 -35.37 -7.50
#